data_AF-A0A3D1ET55-F1
#
_entry.id   AF-A0A3D1ET55-F1
#
_cell.length_a   1.000
_cell.length_b   1.000
_cell.length_c   1.000
_cell.angle_alpha   90.00
_cell.angle_beta   90.00
_cell.angle_gamma   90.00
#
_symmetry.space_group_name_H-M   'P 1'
#
loop_
_entity.id
_entity.type
_entity.pdbx_description
1 polymer ?
#
loop_
_entity_poly.entity_id
_entity_poly.type
_entity_poly.pdbx_seq_one_letter_code
_entity_poly.pdbx_strand_id
1 'polypeptide(L)'
;MVRASEVAPRDPNVVALRAEIDLARWKRDRISGKAQLAVDGFLRAAELSGDPASRAAYQRNAAVVMSEQGQTEQAVLTLRAARKAVPEDLQTALFLAQVLSSSSDADHEEIRTLYESVLVLDPETYPAEVGLAMLDLQQGSFIAARDR
;
A
#
# COMPACT_ATOMS: atom_id res chain seq x y z
N MET A 1 26.87 -19.58 12.53
CA MET A 1 25.60 -18.87 12.75
C MET A 1 24.64 -19.34 11.66
N VAL A 2 23.64 -20.17 11.98
CA VAL A 2 22.67 -20.65 10.98
C VAL A 2 21.78 -19.47 10.61
N ARG A 3 21.58 -19.20 9.33
CA ARG A 3 20.77 -18.05 8.92
C ARG A 3 19.30 -18.35 9.25
N ALA A 4 18.53 -17.36 9.69
CA ALA A 4 17.09 -17.51 9.91
C ALA A 4 16.36 -18.09 8.66
N SER A 5 16.90 -17.80 7.47
CA SER A 5 16.45 -18.34 6.19
C SER A 5 16.56 -19.85 6.03
N GLU A 6 17.51 -20.49 6.73
CA GLU A 6 17.78 -21.93 6.69
C GLU A 6 16.95 -22.69 7.73
N VAL A 7 16.57 -22.01 8.81
CA VAL A 7 15.81 -22.58 9.93
C VAL A 7 14.30 -22.60 9.64
N ALA A 8 13.77 -21.53 9.06
CA ALA A 8 12.33 -21.40 8.80
C ALA A 8 12.07 -20.77 7.41
N PRO A 9 12.44 -21.47 6.31
CA PRO A 9 12.34 -20.92 4.96
C PRO A 9 10.90 -20.63 4.49
N ARG A 10 9.89 -21.16 5.20
CA ARG A 10 8.46 -20.97 4.90
C ARG A 10 7.75 -20.09 5.92
N ASP A 11 8.46 -19.55 6.91
CA ASP A 11 7.88 -18.58 7.83
C ASP A 11 7.59 -17.28 7.06
N PRO A 12 6.34 -16.78 7.06
CA PRO A 12 5.97 -15.60 6.29
C PRO A 12 6.78 -14.36 6.70
N ASN A 13 7.15 -14.22 7.98
CA ASN A 13 7.97 -13.11 8.46
C ASN A 13 9.40 -13.18 7.91
N VAL A 14 9.97 -14.40 7.84
CA VAL A 14 11.29 -14.61 7.24
C VAL A 14 11.29 -14.33 5.74
N VAL A 15 10.21 -14.70 5.04
CA VAL A 15 10.04 -14.41 3.61
C VAL A 15 9.87 -12.90 3.38
N ALA A 16 9.02 -12.23 4.17
CA ALA A 16 8.81 -10.79 4.10
C ALA A 16 10.11 -10.00 4.38
N LEU A 17 10.91 -10.42 5.36
CA LEU A 17 12.20 -9.78 5.65
C LEU A 17 13.16 -9.82 4.44
N ARG A 18 13.15 -10.90 3.65
CA ARG A 18 13.95 -10.95 2.41
C ARG A 18 13.41 -9.98 1.37
N ALA A 19 12.08 -9.87 1.26
CA ALA A 19 11.43 -8.91 0.38
C ALA A 19 11.80 -7.46 0.76
N GLU A 20 11.84 -7.15 2.07
CA GLU A 20 12.29 -5.84 2.56
C GLU A 20 13.75 -5.55 2.22
N ILE A 21 14.63 -6.56 2.28
CA ILE A 21 16.03 -6.40 1.85
C ILE A 21 16.12 -6.10 0.36
N ASP A 22 15.32 -6.79 -0.47
CA ASP A 22 15.29 -6.53 -1.91
C ASP A 22 14.69 -5.15 -2.23
N LEU A 23 13.66 -4.72 -1.49
CA LEU A 23 13.10 -3.37 -1.55
C LEU A 23 14.16 -2.31 -1.20
N ALA A 24 14.89 -2.49 -0.10
CA ALA A 24 15.93 -1.56 0.31
C ALA A 24 17.04 -1.43 -0.74
N ARG A 25 17.44 -2.56 -1.36
CA ARG A 25 18.43 -2.57 -2.45
C ARG A 25 17.91 -1.88 -3.70
N TRP A 26 16.65 -2.08 -4.05
CA TRP A 26 16.04 -1.35 -5.16
C TRP A 26 16.01 0.16 -4.91
N LYS A 27 15.60 0.59 -3.71
CA LYS A 27 15.51 2.01 -3.35
C LYS A 27 16.88 2.69 -3.30
N ARG A 28 17.86 2.06 -2.67
CA ARG A 28 19.20 2.64 -2.47
C ARG A 28 20.04 2.60 -3.73
N ASP A 29 20.09 1.45 -4.39
CA ASP A 29 21.07 1.17 -5.43
C ASP A 29 20.44 1.21 -6.84
N ARG A 30 19.13 1.48 -6.95
CA ARG A 30 18.35 1.49 -8.21
C ARG A 30 18.56 0.22 -9.05
N ILE A 31 18.83 -0.92 -8.39
CA ILE A 31 19.09 -2.19 -9.08
C ILE A 31 17.80 -2.67 -9.75
N SER A 32 17.83 -2.76 -11.08
CA SER A 32 16.74 -3.30 -11.88
C SER A 32 16.37 -4.73 -11.44
N GLY A 33 15.07 -5.04 -11.40
CA GLY A 33 14.55 -6.36 -11.01
C GLY A 33 14.44 -6.60 -9.49
N LYS A 34 15.10 -5.81 -8.64
CA LYS A 34 14.96 -5.94 -7.18
C LYS A 34 13.57 -5.56 -6.67
N ALA A 35 12.93 -4.59 -7.32
CA ALA A 35 11.56 -4.21 -7.02
C ALA A 35 10.58 -5.38 -7.24
N GLN A 36 10.74 -6.13 -8.34
CA GLN A 36 9.92 -7.31 -8.62
C GLN A 36 10.16 -8.42 -7.59
N LEU A 37 11.41 -8.68 -7.20
CA LEU A 37 11.71 -9.65 -6.15
C LEU A 37 11.07 -9.29 -4.80
N ALA A 38 11.03 -7.99 -4.46
CA ALA A 38 10.33 -7.51 -3.28
C ALA A 38 8.82 -7.77 -3.38
N VAL A 39 8.20 -7.46 -4.53
CA VAL A 39 6.78 -7.75 -4.78
C VAL A 39 6.49 -9.25 -4.61
N ASP A 40 7.25 -10.10 -5.30
CA ASP A 40 7.05 -11.55 -5.26
C ASP A 40 7.23 -12.11 -3.84
N GLY A 41 8.23 -11.60 -3.11
CA GLY A 41 8.48 -11.97 -1.72
C GLY A 41 7.35 -11.59 -0.78
N PHE A 42 6.81 -10.37 -0.89
CA PHE A 42 5.67 -9.93 -0.09
C PHE A 42 4.40 -10.72 -0.42
N LEU A 43 4.09 -10.95 -1.70
CA LEU A 43 2.95 -11.77 -2.08
C LEU A 43 3.10 -13.21 -1.58
N ARG A 44 4.31 -13.76 -1.62
CA ARG A 44 4.58 -15.08 -1.06
C ARG A 44 4.41 -15.13 0.46
N ALA A 45 4.83 -14.08 1.17
CA ALA A 45 4.57 -13.97 2.61
C ALA A 45 3.06 -13.90 2.91
N ALA A 46 2.29 -13.19 2.08
CA ALA A 46 0.84 -13.13 2.19
C ALA A 46 0.18 -14.52 2.01
N GLU A 47 0.62 -15.30 1.02
CA GLU A 47 0.14 -16.67 0.78
C GLU A 47 0.45 -17.63 1.94
N LEU A 48 1.61 -17.47 2.56
CA LEU A 48 2.08 -18.31 3.67
C LEU A 48 1.47 -17.91 5.01
N SER A 49 0.98 -16.67 5.13
CA SER A 49 0.32 -16.20 6.35
C SER A 49 -1.05 -16.87 6.51
N GLY A 50 -1.31 -17.45 7.68
CA GLY A 50 -2.65 -17.89 8.07
C GLY A 50 -3.53 -16.75 8.58
N ASP A 51 -2.92 -15.72 9.16
CA ASP A 51 -3.58 -14.56 9.76
C ASP A 51 -4.01 -13.54 8.68
N PRO A 52 -5.30 -13.14 8.63
CA PRO A 52 -5.79 -12.12 7.71
C PRO A 52 -5.11 -10.76 7.85
N ALA A 53 -4.79 -10.31 9.07
CA ALA A 53 -4.17 -9.00 9.29
C ALA A 53 -2.75 -8.95 8.70
N SER A 54 -1.93 -9.94 9.03
CA SER A 54 -0.59 -10.10 8.46
C SER A 54 -0.63 -10.27 6.94
N ARG A 55 -1.59 -11.05 6.42
CA ARG A 55 -1.77 -11.21 4.96
C ARG A 55 -2.08 -9.88 4.28
N ALA A 56 -3.02 -9.11 4.80
CA ALA A 56 -3.36 -7.78 4.27
C ALA A 56 -2.17 -6.82 4.34
N ALA A 57 -1.40 -6.84 5.44
CA ALA A 57 -0.19 -6.04 5.57
C ALA A 57 0.85 -6.38 4.50
N TYR A 58 1.08 -7.66 4.21
CA TYR A 58 1.99 -8.09 3.15
C TYR A 58 1.49 -7.72 1.75
N GLN A 59 0.19 -7.86 1.49
CA GLN A 59 -0.43 -7.42 0.24
C GLN A 59 -0.29 -5.91 0.03
N ARG A 60 -0.53 -5.11 1.08
CA ARG A 60 -0.32 -3.66 1.06
C ARG A 60 1.13 -3.31 0.74
N ASN A 61 2.11 -3.97 1.38
CA ASN A 61 3.53 -3.75 1.09
C ASN A 61 3.87 -4.07 -0.37
N ALA A 62 3.36 -5.19 -0.92
CA ALA A 62 3.53 -5.52 -2.34
C ALA A 62 2.94 -4.41 -3.24
N ALA A 63 1.72 -3.96 -2.94
CA ALA A 63 1.03 -2.95 -3.72
C ALA A 63 1.72 -1.57 -3.71
N VAL A 64 2.33 -1.18 -2.59
CA VAL A 64 3.16 0.04 -2.54
C VAL A 64 4.32 -0.06 -3.53
N VAL A 65 5.03 -1.19 -3.54
CA VAL A 65 6.15 -1.41 -4.47
C VAL A 65 5.68 -1.50 -5.92
N MET A 66 4.51 -2.07 -6.18
CA MET A 66 3.87 -2.08 -7.51
C MET A 66 3.54 -0.66 -7.99
N SER A 67 2.89 0.16 -7.14
CA SER A 67 2.51 1.53 -7.47
C SER A 67 3.73 2.37 -7.84
N GLU A 68 4.82 2.28 -7.08
CA GLU A 68 6.05 3.00 -7.38
C GLU A 68 6.77 2.52 -8.64
N GLN A 69 6.46 1.31 -9.13
CA GLN A 69 6.89 0.81 -10.43
C GLN A 69 5.95 1.19 -11.59
N GLY A 70 4.88 1.95 -11.31
CA GLY A 70 3.85 2.29 -12.29
C GLY A 70 2.86 1.16 -12.57
N GLN A 71 2.87 0.08 -11.79
CA GLN A 71 1.93 -1.04 -11.87
C GLN A 71 0.63 -0.70 -11.11
N THR A 72 0.01 0.44 -11.47
CA THR A 72 -1.13 1.03 -10.73
C THR A 72 -2.32 0.09 -10.66
N GLU A 73 -2.68 -0.58 -11.76
CA GLU A 73 -3.81 -1.51 -11.78
C GLU A 73 -3.60 -2.70 -10.83
N GLN A 74 -2.42 -3.34 -10.86
CA GLN A 74 -2.11 -4.44 -9.95
C GLN A 74 -2.08 -3.99 -8.49
N ALA A 75 -1.56 -2.79 -8.22
CA ALA A 75 -1.55 -2.20 -6.89
C ALA A 75 -2.98 -2.00 -6.35
N VAL A 76 -3.88 -1.43 -7.16
CA VAL A 76 -5.29 -1.22 -6.79
C VAL A 76 -5.99 -2.55 -6.51
N LEU A 77 -5.85 -3.54 -7.38
CA LEU A 77 -6.46 -4.87 -7.16
C LEU A 77 -5.98 -5.51 -5.86
N THR A 78 -4.67 -5.42 -5.59
CA THR A 78 -4.05 -5.98 -4.39
C THR A 78 -4.51 -5.26 -3.13
N LEU A 79 -4.59 -3.92 -3.14
CA LEU A 79 -5.09 -3.11 -2.01
C LEU A 79 -6.59 -3.34 -1.75
N ARG A 80 -7.42 -3.48 -2.80
CA ARG A 80 -8.84 -3.85 -2.64
C ARG A 80 -8.99 -5.21 -1.96
N ALA A 81 -8.16 -6.19 -2.34
CA ALA A 81 -8.16 -7.51 -1.70
C ALA A 81 -7.77 -7.44 -0.22
N ALA A 82 -6.70 -6.69 0.10
CA ALA A 82 -6.27 -6.45 1.48
C ALA A 82 -7.37 -5.77 2.31
N ARG A 83 -7.99 -4.71 1.78
CA ARG A 83 -9.08 -3.98 2.46
C ARG A 83 -10.31 -4.84 2.67
N LYS A 84 -10.65 -5.70 1.70
CA LYS A 84 -11.77 -6.64 1.87
C LYS A 84 -11.53 -7.62 3.00
N ALA A 85 -10.27 -8.05 3.18
CA ALA A 85 -9.91 -8.97 4.27
C ALA A 85 -9.88 -8.27 5.63
N VAL A 86 -9.44 -7.00 5.67
CA VAL A 86 -9.31 -6.20 6.89
C VAL A 86 -9.85 -4.78 6.64
N PRO A 87 -11.18 -4.57 6.76
CA PRO A 87 -11.80 -3.29 6.42
C PRO A 87 -11.37 -2.12 7.30
N GLU A 88 -10.94 -2.40 8.53
CA GLU A 88 -10.51 -1.43 9.55
C GLU A 88 -9.02 -1.04 9.44
N ASP A 89 -8.25 -1.63 8.51
CA ASP A 89 -6.86 -1.24 8.29
C ASP A 89 -6.80 0.12 7.57
N LEU A 90 -6.66 1.18 8.38
CA LEU A 90 -6.53 2.56 7.93
C LEU A 90 -5.40 2.76 6.93
N GLN A 91 -4.30 2.03 7.09
CA GLN A 91 -3.18 2.18 6.19
C GLN A 91 -3.49 1.62 4.82
N THR A 92 -4.19 0.48 4.74
CA THR A 92 -4.63 -0.05 3.46
C THR A 92 -5.63 0.90 2.78
N ALA A 93 -6.56 1.50 3.53
CA ALA A 93 -7.47 2.51 2.99
C ALA A 93 -6.73 3.74 2.47
N LEU A 94 -5.77 4.26 3.23
CA LEU A 94 -4.93 5.40 2.87
C LEU A 94 -4.13 5.15 1.59
N PHE A 95 -3.42 4.02 1.50
CA PHE A 95 -2.63 3.68 0.31
C PHE A 95 -3.53 3.44 -0.91
N LEU A 96 -4.70 2.81 -0.74
CA LEU A 96 -5.65 2.66 -1.86
C LEU A 96 -6.09 4.03 -2.39
N ALA A 97 -6.41 4.97 -1.51
CA ALA A 97 -6.78 6.33 -1.91
C ALA A 97 -5.64 7.04 -2.66
N GLN A 98 -4.40 6.93 -2.17
CA GLN A 98 -3.22 7.52 -2.79
C GLN A 98 -2.95 6.94 -4.19
N VAL A 99 -3.01 5.61 -4.33
CA VAL A 99 -2.79 4.94 -5.62
C VAL A 99 -3.89 5.32 -6.60
N LEU A 100 -5.16 5.35 -6.18
CA LEU A 100 -6.27 5.77 -7.03
C LEU A 100 -6.13 7.25 -7.45
N SER A 101 -5.72 8.13 -6.54
CA SER A 101 -5.50 9.57 -6.81
C SER A 101 -4.43 9.84 -7.88
N SER A 102 -3.55 8.86 -8.14
CA SER A 102 -2.51 8.94 -9.18
C SER A 102 -3.00 8.51 -10.57
N SER A 103 -4.20 7.93 -10.67
CA SER A 103 -4.80 7.47 -11.91
C SER A 103 -5.73 8.55 -12.50
N SER A 104 -5.67 8.75 -13.82
CA SER A 104 -6.51 9.73 -14.52
C SER A 104 -7.99 9.35 -14.57
N ASP A 105 -8.29 8.06 -14.47
CA ASP A 105 -9.65 7.50 -14.65
C ASP A 105 -10.26 7.03 -13.31
N ALA A 106 -9.71 7.48 -12.18
CA ALA A 106 -10.17 7.03 -10.88
C ALA A 106 -11.50 7.65 -10.45
N ASP A 107 -12.29 6.87 -9.72
CA ASP A 107 -13.52 7.32 -9.10
C ASP A 107 -13.20 8.28 -7.93
N HIS A 108 -13.46 9.56 -8.13
CA HIS A 108 -13.21 10.60 -7.12
C HIS A 108 -14.07 10.40 -5.86
N GLU A 109 -15.26 9.82 -5.97
CA GLU A 109 -16.12 9.57 -4.81
C GLU A 109 -15.53 8.46 -3.93
N GLU A 110 -14.99 7.42 -4.56
CA GLU A 110 -14.27 6.35 -3.85
C GLU A 110 -13.03 6.89 -3.14
N ILE A 111 -12.22 7.71 -3.83
CA ILE A 111 -11.02 8.32 -3.24
C ILE A 111 -11.39 9.15 -2.01
N ARG A 112 -12.41 10.01 -2.14
CA ARG A 112 -12.89 10.83 -1.03
C ARG A 112 -13.34 9.97 0.16
N THR A 113 -14.17 8.97 -0.11
CA THR A 113 -14.67 8.05 0.92
C THR A 113 -13.53 7.36 1.67
N LEU A 114 -12.49 6.95 0.96
CA LEU A 114 -11.33 6.31 1.58
C LEU A 114 -10.58 7.27 2.50
N TYR A 115 -10.25 8.48 2.05
CA TYR A 115 -9.57 9.46 2.91
C TYR A 115 -10.43 9.91 4.10
N GLU A 116 -11.72 10.16 3.88
CA GLU A 116 -12.64 10.53 4.96
C GLU A 116 -12.78 9.40 5.99
N SER A 117 -12.82 8.13 5.55
CA SER A 117 -12.84 6.99 6.49
C SER A 117 -11.59 6.90 7.36
N VAL A 118 -10.43 7.33 6.85
CA VAL A 118 -9.18 7.40 7.61
C VAL A 118 -9.28 8.50 8.66
N LEU A 119 -9.75 9.68 8.28
CA LEU A 119 -9.87 10.84 9.18
C LEU A 119 -10.97 10.69 10.25
N VAL A 120 -12.02 9.91 9.98
CA VAL A 120 -13.03 9.56 11.00
C VAL A 120 -12.41 8.79 12.17
N LEU A 121 -11.42 7.94 11.89
CA LEU A 121 -10.79 7.07 12.90
C LEU A 121 -9.48 7.65 13.44
N ASP A 122 -8.74 8.37 12.61
CA ASP A 122 -7.52 9.09 12.96
C ASP A 122 -7.50 10.49 12.32
N PRO A 123 -8.10 11.50 12.99
CA PRO A 123 -8.22 12.86 12.47
C PRO A 123 -6.89 13.58 12.23
N GLU A 124 -5.78 13.10 12.79
CA GLU A 124 -4.46 13.72 12.64
C GLU A 124 -3.66 13.12 11.49
N THR A 125 -4.29 12.28 10.64
CA THR A 125 -3.64 11.68 9.48
C THR A 125 -3.36 12.72 8.38
N TYR A 126 -2.25 13.44 8.52
CA TYR A 126 -1.82 14.49 7.57
C TYR A 126 -1.85 14.05 6.09
N PRO A 127 -1.39 12.83 5.71
CA PRO A 127 -1.50 12.39 4.31
C PRO A 127 -2.93 12.27 3.78
N ALA A 128 -3.93 12.03 4.63
CA ALA A 128 -5.32 11.96 4.23
C ALA A 128 -5.92 13.37 4.01
N GLU A 129 -5.62 14.33 4.90
CA GLU A 129 -6.03 15.73 4.71
C GLU A 129 -5.44 16.32 3.43
N VAL A 130 -4.14 16.12 3.20
CA VAL A 130 -3.48 16.55 1.96
C VAL A 130 -4.12 15.90 0.73
N GLY A 131 -4.44 14.60 0.82
CA GLY A 131 -5.11 13.86 -0.24
C GLY A 131 -6.48 14.47 -0.61
N LEU A 132 -7.29 14.83 0.39
CA LEU A 132 -8.57 15.50 0.18
C LEU A 132 -8.41 16.91 -0.39
N ALA A 133 -7.46 17.69 0.11
CA ALA A 133 -7.18 19.03 -0.43
C ALA A 133 -6.75 18.95 -1.91
N MET A 134 -5.91 17.99 -2.28
CA MET A 134 -5.51 17.74 -3.66
C MET A 134 -6.68 17.30 -4.55
N LEU A 135 -7.56 16.43 -4.03
CA LEU A 135 -8.76 16.02 -4.74
C LEU A 135 -9.71 17.22 -4.96
N ASP A 136 -9.91 18.05 -3.95
CA ASP A 136 -10.70 19.28 -4.03
C ASP A 136 -10.13 20.23 -5.10
N LEU A 137 -8.80 20.39 -5.18
CA LEU A 137 -8.14 21.16 -6.24
C LEU A 137 -8.38 20.59 -7.64
N GLN A 138 -8.25 19.26 -7.81
CA GLN A 138 -8.52 18.59 -9.09
C GLN A 138 -9.97 18.78 -9.55
N GLN A 139 -10.91 18.89 -8.61
CA GLN A 139 -12.33 19.14 -8.87
C GLN A 139 -12.66 20.64 -9.01
N GLY A 140 -11.69 21.54 -8.88
CA GLY A 140 -11.90 23.00 -8.94
C GLY A 140 -12.57 23.60 -7.70
N SER A 141 -12.66 22.84 -6.60
CA SER A 141 -13.27 23.25 -5.33
C SER A 141 -12.28 24.01 -4.44
N PHE A 142 -11.79 25.16 -4.91
CA PHE A 142 -10.68 25.89 -4.28
C PHE A 142 -10.93 26.32 -2.82
N ILE A 143 -12.18 26.63 -2.46
CA ILE A 143 -12.53 27.02 -1.08
C ILE A 143 -12.38 25.82 -0.14
N ALA A 144 -12.92 24.67 -0.54
CA ALA A 144 -12.79 23.43 0.24
C ALA A 144 -11.31 23.05 0.38
N ALA A 145 -10.54 23.10 -0.70
CA ALA A 145 -9.10 22.80 -0.67
C ALA A 145 -8.30 23.72 0.26
N ARG A 146 -8.68 24.99 0.40
CA ARG A 146 -8.01 25.97 1.28
C ARG A 146 -8.34 25.73 2.76
N ASP A 147 -9.55 25.26 3.03
CA ASP A 147 -10.11 25.16 4.38
C ASP A 147 -9.86 23.79 5.04
N ARG A 148 -9.20 22.86 4.34
CA ARG A 148 -8.59 21.63 4.88
C ARG A 148 -7.35 21.98 5.71
#